data_AF-A0A8H7YFF8-F1
#
_entry.id   AF-A0A8H7YFF8-F1
#
_cell.length_a   1.000
_cell.length_b   1.000
_cell.length_c   1.000
_cell.angle_alpha   90.00
_cell.angle_beta   90.00
_cell.angle_gamma   90.00
#
_symmetry.space_group_name_H-M   'P 1'
#
loop_
_entity.id
_entity.type
_entity.pdbx_description
1 polymer ?
#
loop_
_entity_poly.entity_id
_entity_poly.type
_entity_poly.pdbx_seq_one_letter_code
_entity_poly.pdbx_strand_id
1 'polypeptide(L)'
;MFEVSEPDGRPSCLVHRRMHLNSLEFMRKTPSKRLNKTLLKLALQYPLTALDFLHTVADIVHTGMACTVRTCIFDQSFKSQIRHLFSAADKYALDNFCRDEIRDPTPRKIIDKTRTVYTSCAPRDPADSNWGPRVLCGFEKARIGKLHKVTNIGEAQPHICRAPDVSFMISCDSKVDVWNVPNLIWDHPESDHLFNIVNRDSSYYRYTHMAKIVAFLGPPPPEFVVRSEFCQNCFDETGESLHEKDKIKRGP
;
A
#
# COMPACT_ATOMS: atom_id res chain seq x y z
N MET A 1 6.42 -9.28 21.12
CA MET A 1 7.50 -9.81 20.28
C MET A 1 8.23 -10.86 21.09
N PHE A 2 8.57 -11.99 20.49
CA PHE A 2 9.38 -13.04 21.12
C PHE A 2 10.29 -13.69 20.08
N GLU A 3 11.29 -14.45 20.51
CA GLU A 3 12.16 -15.21 19.62
C GLU A 3 11.83 -16.70 19.72
N VAL A 4 11.88 -17.41 18.60
CA VAL A 4 11.81 -18.88 18.57
C VAL A 4 13.22 -19.40 18.34
N SER A 5 13.66 -20.38 19.13
CA SER A 5 14.94 -21.04 18.88
C SER A 5 14.76 -22.17 17.87
N GLU A 6 15.34 -22.00 16.69
CA GLU A 6 15.40 -23.01 15.63
C GLU A 6 16.85 -23.46 15.42
N PRO A 7 17.08 -24.66 14.85
CA PRO A 7 18.43 -25.11 14.48
C PRO A 7 19.17 -24.12 13.57
N ASP A 8 18.42 -23.42 12.70
CA ASP A 8 18.94 -22.49 11.70
C ASP A 8 19.04 -21.03 12.21
N GLY A 9 18.63 -20.74 13.45
CA GLY A 9 18.74 -19.40 14.04
C GLY A 9 17.65 -19.04 15.05
N ARG A 10 17.58 -17.75 15.42
CA ARG A 10 16.57 -17.22 16.35
C ARG A 10 15.69 -16.16 15.67
N PRO A 11 14.69 -16.56 14.85
CA PRO A 11 13.78 -15.61 14.24
C PRO A 11 12.98 -14.83 15.30
N SER A 12 12.87 -13.51 15.10
CA SER A 12 11.94 -12.66 15.84
C SER A 12 10.52 -12.84 15.32
N CYS A 13 9.57 -13.01 16.22
CA CYS A 13 8.15 -13.24 15.93
C CYS A 13 7.27 -12.13 16.49
N LEU A 14 6.34 -11.67 15.66
CA LEU A 14 5.26 -10.75 16.01
C LEU A 14 3.92 -11.48 15.94
N VAL A 15 3.11 -11.34 16.98
CA VAL A 15 1.76 -11.90 17.03
C VAL A 15 0.77 -10.77 16.87
N HIS A 16 -0.08 -10.92 15.86
CA HIS A 16 -1.17 -10.00 15.57
C HIS A 16 -2.50 -10.72 15.74
N ARG A 17 -3.56 -9.95 16.02
CA ARG A 17 -4.92 -10.48 15.97
C ARG A 17 -5.19 -11.04 14.57
N ARG A 18 -5.93 -12.15 14.50
CA ARG A 18 -6.32 -12.74 13.21
C ARG A 18 -7.06 -11.72 12.37
N MET A 19 -6.69 -11.68 11.10
CA MET A 19 -7.38 -10.91 10.07
C MET A 19 -7.91 -11.86 9.00
N HIS A 20 -8.98 -11.46 8.33
CA HIS A 20 -9.64 -12.19 7.24
C HIS A 20 -9.06 -11.76 5.89
N LEU A 21 -9.96 -11.36 5.00
CA LEU A 21 -9.64 -11.02 3.64
C LEU A 21 -8.98 -9.67 3.56
N ASN A 22 -8.24 -9.59 2.49
CA ASN A 22 -7.61 -8.40 2.00
C ASN A 22 -8.61 -7.68 1.06
N SER A 23 -8.45 -6.36 0.83
CA SER A 23 -9.40 -5.59 -0.01
C SER A 23 -9.66 -6.19 -1.39
N LEU A 24 -8.64 -6.78 -2.02
CA LEU A 24 -8.74 -7.42 -3.34
C LEU A 24 -9.59 -8.70 -3.28
N GLU A 25 -9.34 -9.55 -2.30
CA GLU A 25 -10.10 -10.80 -2.12
C GLU A 25 -11.57 -10.51 -1.81
N PHE A 26 -11.83 -9.51 -0.96
CA PHE A 26 -13.18 -9.06 -0.67
C PHE A 26 -13.89 -8.57 -1.94
N MET A 27 -13.22 -7.74 -2.76
CA MET A 27 -13.78 -7.28 -4.03
C MET A 27 -14.03 -8.42 -5.01
N ARG A 28 -13.16 -9.43 -5.09
CA ARG A 28 -13.38 -10.62 -5.94
C ARG A 28 -14.63 -11.40 -5.54
N LYS A 29 -15.05 -11.33 -4.27
CA LYS A 29 -16.29 -11.93 -3.78
C LYS A 29 -17.53 -11.07 -4.03
N THR A 30 -17.38 -9.79 -4.39
CA THR A 30 -18.53 -8.95 -4.78
C THR A 30 -18.98 -9.24 -6.21
N PRO A 31 -20.29 -9.36 -6.51
CA PRO A 31 -20.78 -9.67 -7.86
C PRO A 31 -20.31 -8.67 -8.93
N SER A 32 -20.28 -7.39 -8.58
CA SER A 32 -19.82 -6.29 -9.42
C SER A 32 -18.29 -6.23 -9.57
N LYS A 33 -17.54 -6.98 -8.76
CA LYS A 33 -16.08 -6.84 -8.59
C LYS A 33 -15.65 -5.40 -8.24
N ARG A 34 -16.58 -4.61 -7.70
CA ARG A 34 -16.48 -3.19 -7.36
C ARG A 34 -17.27 -2.95 -6.07
N LEU A 35 -16.75 -2.12 -5.19
CA LEU A 35 -17.45 -1.58 -4.02
C LEU A 35 -18.41 -0.49 -4.50
N ASN A 36 -19.64 -0.56 -3.99
CA ASN A 36 -20.57 0.54 -4.15
C ASN A 36 -20.15 1.74 -3.28
N LYS A 37 -20.82 2.89 -3.46
CA LYS A 37 -20.54 4.13 -2.72
C LYS A 37 -20.53 3.94 -1.19
N THR A 38 -21.43 3.13 -0.65
CA THR A 38 -21.53 2.86 0.79
C THR A 38 -20.31 2.07 1.28
N LEU A 39 -19.97 0.99 0.58
CA LEU A 39 -18.81 0.16 0.89
C LEU A 39 -17.49 0.93 0.71
N LEU A 40 -17.40 1.83 -0.26
CA LEU A 40 -16.25 2.71 -0.46
C LEU A 40 -16.08 3.70 0.70
N LYS A 41 -17.17 4.35 1.15
CA LYS A 41 -17.14 5.22 2.33
C LYS A 41 -16.63 4.47 3.57
N LEU A 42 -17.16 3.26 3.81
CA LEU A 42 -16.68 2.40 4.90
C LEU A 42 -15.22 1.98 4.70
N ALA A 43 -14.81 1.73 3.44
CA ALA A 43 -13.44 1.36 3.13
C ALA A 43 -12.43 2.49 3.40
N LEU A 44 -12.86 3.76 3.33
CA LEU A 44 -12.04 4.93 3.61
C LEU A 44 -12.08 5.37 5.07
N GLN A 45 -13.23 5.22 5.74
CA GLN A 45 -13.41 5.68 7.12
C GLN A 45 -12.36 5.10 8.07
N TYR A 46 -12.17 3.78 8.05
CA TYR A 46 -11.22 3.14 8.98
C TYR A 46 -9.75 3.50 8.72
N PRO A 47 -9.23 3.46 7.47
CA PRO A 47 -7.87 3.95 7.20
C PRO A 47 -7.67 5.42 7.58
N LEU A 48 -8.64 6.30 7.31
CA LEU A 48 -8.52 7.72 7.66
C LEU A 48 -8.47 7.94 9.16
N THR A 49 -9.31 7.26 9.94
CA THR A 49 -9.24 7.31 11.41
C THR A 49 -7.92 6.74 11.94
N ALA A 50 -7.41 5.67 11.34
CA ALA A 50 -6.11 5.11 11.72
C ALA A 50 -4.96 6.06 11.40
N LEU A 51 -4.96 6.69 10.22
CA LEU A 51 -3.96 7.69 9.85
C LEU A 51 -4.01 8.91 10.77
N ASP A 52 -5.20 9.41 11.10
CA ASP A 52 -5.36 10.51 12.04
C ASP A 52 -4.71 10.19 13.40
N PHE A 53 -4.98 9.01 13.96
CA PHE A 53 -4.31 8.55 15.19
C PHE A 53 -2.79 8.45 15.04
N LEU A 54 -2.31 7.85 13.95
CA LEU A 54 -0.88 7.69 13.70
C LEU A 54 -0.17 9.05 13.62
N HIS A 55 -0.76 10.00 12.91
CA HIS A 55 -0.16 11.31 12.64
C HIS A 55 -0.27 12.27 13.83
N THR A 56 -1.38 12.25 14.57
CA THR A 56 -1.66 13.23 15.63
C THR A 56 -1.22 12.76 17.02
N VAL A 57 -1.32 11.46 17.30
CA VAL A 57 -1.08 10.89 18.64
C VAL A 57 0.20 10.07 18.68
N ALA A 58 0.41 9.20 17.69
CA ALA A 58 1.54 8.25 17.72
C ALA A 58 2.85 8.82 17.16
N ASP A 59 2.79 9.95 16.44
CA ASP A 59 3.91 10.52 15.69
C ASP A 59 4.56 9.49 14.75
N ILE A 60 3.72 8.78 13.99
CA ILE A 60 4.12 7.75 13.05
C ILE A 60 3.59 8.09 11.66
N VAL A 61 4.47 8.06 10.66
CA VAL A 61 4.09 8.08 9.25
C VAL A 61 4.12 6.65 8.72
N HIS A 62 3.03 6.18 8.13
CA HIS A 62 2.93 4.81 7.65
C HIS A 62 3.88 4.56 6.47
N THR A 63 3.94 5.50 5.51
CA THR A 63 4.73 5.54 4.24
C THR A 63 4.56 4.34 3.30
N GLY A 64 4.00 3.25 3.80
CA GLY A 64 3.70 2.04 3.06
C GLY A 64 2.23 1.93 2.71
N MET A 65 1.38 2.95 2.77
CA MET A 65 -0.02 2.71 2.38
C MET A 65 -0.06 2.41 0.87
N ALA A 66 -0.21 1.14 0.48
CA ALA A 66 -0.38 0.80 -0.93
C ALA A 66 -1.84 0.99 -1.31
N CYS A 67 -2.06 1.54 -2.49
CA CYS A 67 -3.29 1.30 -3.23
C CYS A 67 -3.57 -0.19 -3.28
N THR A 68 -4.67 -0.61 -2.68
CA THR A 68 -5.13 -1.98 -2.89
C THR A 68 -6.00 -2.04 -4.12
N VAL A 69 -5.63 -2.92 -5.06
CA VAL A 69 -6.39 -4.10 -5.53
C VAL A 69 -5.71 -4.65 -6.79
N ARG A 70 -5.39 -3.79 -7.77
CA ARG A 70 -4.86 -4.24 -9.06
C ARG A 70 -3.35 -4.26 -9.16
N THR A 71 -2.64 -3.54 -8.29
CA THR A 71 -1.17 -3.53 -8.20
C THR A 71 -0.60 -4.94 -7.95
N CYS A 72 -1.33 -5.77 -7.20
CA CYS A 72 -0.99 -7.17 -6.97
C CYS A 72 -1.24 -8.09 -8.21
N ILE A 73 -1.92 -7.61 -9.25
CA ILE A 73 -2.24 -8.43 -10.43
C ILE A 73 -1.15 -8.34 -11.50
N PHE A 74 -0.50 -7.17 -11.65
CA PHE A 74 0.51 -6.95 -12.70
C PHE A 74 1.96 -6.98 -12.21
N ASP A 75 2.21 -6.84 -10.91
CA ASP A 75 3.53 -7.00 -10.32
C ASP A 75 3.53 -8.18 -9.35
N GLN A 76 4.17 -9.29 -9.73
CA GLN A 76 4.30 -10.48 -8.90
C GLN A 76 5.08 -10.21 -7.60
N SER A 77 5.94 -9.18 -7.57
CA SER A 77 6.67 -8.72 -6.38
C SER A 77 5.74 -8.05 -5.35
N PHE A 78 4.59 -7.49 -5.80
CA PHE A 78 3.66 -6.75 -4.95
C PHE A 78 2.44 -7.54 -4.45
N LYS A 79 2.29 -8.82 -4.84
CA LYS A 79 1.20 -9.70 -4.39
C LYS A 79 1.12 -9.87 -2.87
N SER A 80 2.23 -9.68 -2.15
CA SER A 80 2.35 -9.93 -0.72
C SER A 80 2.00 -8.75 0.19
N GLN A 81 1.77 -7.56 -0.36
CA GLN A 81 1.71 -6.32 0.42
C GLN A 81 0.27 -5.85 0.62
N ILE A 82 -0.63 -6.72 1.13
CA ILE A 82 -1.98 -6.27 1.43
C ILE A 82 -2.05 -5.68 2.84
N ARG A 83 -2.42 -4.40 2.90
CA ARG A 83 -2.27 -3.54 4.08
C ARG A 83 -3.60 -3.03 4.64
N HIS A 84 -4.70 -3.49 4.05
CA HIS A 84 -6.04 -3.34 4.58
C HIS A 84 -6.66 -4.72 4.69
N LEU A 85 -6.78 -5.19 5.92
CA LEU A 85 -7.37 -6.48 6.22
C LEU A 85 -8.63 -6.30 7.06
N PHE A 86 -9.56 -7.22 6.90
CA PHE A 86 -10.77 -7.27 7.70
C PHE A 86 -10.50 -7.95 9.04
N SER A 87 -10.91 -7.35 10.18
CA SER A 87 -10.77 -8.00 11.48
C SER A 87 -11.76 -9.16 11.61
N ALA A 88 -11.36 -10.25 12.28
CA ALA A 88 -12.30 -11.33 12.56
C ALA A 88 -13.44 -10.90 13.49
N ALA A 89 -14.65 -10.85 12.94
CA ALA A 89 -15.87 -10.51 13.68
C ALA A 89 -16.36 -11.65 14.57
N ASP A 90 -16.14 -12.90 14.14
CA ASP A 90 -16.51 -14.08 14.91
C ASP A 90 -15.37 -14.52 15.85
N LYS A 91 -15.64 -14.46 17.16
CA LYS A 91 -14.71 -14.82 18.24
C LYS A 91 -14.31 -16.29 18.20
N TYR A 92 -15.16 -17.17 17.70
CA TYR A 92 -14.92 -18.62 17.67
C TYR A 92 -14.42 -19.12 16.31
N ALA A 93 -14.29 -18.24 15.30
CA ALA A 93 -13.85 -18.63 13.96
C ALA A 93 -12.43 -19.24 13.94
N LEU A 94 -11.55 -18.84 14.87
CA LEU A 94 -10.23 -19.46 15.00
C LEU A 94 -10.33 -20.83 15.67
N ASP A 95 -11.10 -20.95 16.74
CA ASP A 95 -11.29 -22.22 17.46
C ASP A 95 -11.93 -23.28 16.57
N ASN A 96 -12.95 -22.90 15.81
CA ASN A 96 -13.61 -23.78 14.84
C ASN A 96 -12.65 -24.18 13.72
N PHE A 97 -11.84 -23.25 13.22
CA PHE A 97 -10.80 -23.55 12.24
C PHE A 97 -9.77 -24.53 12.79
N CYS A 98 -9.28 -24.33 14.01
CA CYS A 98 -8.36 -25.26 14.67
C CYS A 98 -8.97 -26.65 14.85
N ARG A 99 -10.24 -26.74 15.27
CA ARG A 99 -10.96 -28.02 15.41
C ARG A 99 -11.13 -28.72 14.08
N ASP A 100 -11.47 -27.98 13.03
CA ASP A 100 -11.59 -28.53 11.67
C ASP A 100 -10.23 -29.04 11.17
N GLU A 101 -9.13 -28.30 11.37
CA GLU A 101 -7.77 -28.71 10.99
C GLU A 101 -7.26 -29.93 11.79
N ILE A 102 -7.70 -30.08 13.04
CA ILE A 102 -7.41 -31.28 13.85
C ILE A 102 -8.17 -32.49 13.33
N ARG A 103 -9.46 -32.31 12.96
CA ARG A 103 -10.33 -33.40 12.50
C ARG A 103 -9.99 -33.86 11.08
N ASP A 104 -9.73 -32.91 10.19
CA ASP A 104 -9.44 -33.13 8.77
C ASP A 104 -8.27 -32.25 8.34
N PRO A 105 -7.02 -32.72 8.54
CA PRO A 105 -5.86 -31.90 8.33
C PRO A 105 -5.61 -31.57 6.86
N THR A 106 -5.22 -30.32 6.60
CA THR A 106 -4.83 -29.89 5.26
C THR A 106 -3.60 -30.65 4.74
N PRO A 107 -3.47 -30.80 3.41
CA PRO A 107 -2.27 -31.35 2.81
C PRO A 107 -1.02 -30.63 3.33
N ARG A 108 -0.07 -31.40 3.86
CA ARG A 108 1.13 -30.88 4.50
C ARG A 108 2.34 -31.72 4.16
N LYS A 109 3.47 -31.06 3.99
CA LYS A 109 4.77 -31.68 3.78
C LYS A 109 5.47 -31.79 5.12
N ILE A 110 5.56 -33.01 5.64
CA ILE A 110 6.37 -33.33 6.82
C ILE A 110 7.80 -33.52 6.34
N ILE A 111 8.73 -32.67 6.78
CA ILE A 111 10.14 -32.74 6.40
C ILE A 111 10.89 -33.60 7.42
N ASP A 112 10.69 -33.30 8.71
CA ASP A 112 11.28 -34.03 9.84
C ASP A 112 10.40 -33.86 11.09
N LYS A 113 10.91 -34.25 12.26
CA LYS A 113 10.19 -34.20 13.55
C LYS A 113 9.88 -32.76 14.01
N THR A 114 10.59 -31.77 13.50
CA THR A 114 10.51 -30.36 13.92
C THR A 114 9.83 -29.47 12.88
N ARG A 115 9.88 -29.85 11.60
CA ARG A 115 9.43 -29.01 10.50
C ARG A 115 8.31 -29.65 9.67
N THR A 116 7.15 -29.02 9.72
CA THR A 116 6.01 -29.32 8.84
C THR A 116 5.61 -28.06 8.06
N VAL A 117 5.51 -28.18 6.74
CA VAL A 117 5.05 -27.11 5.86
C VAL A 117 3.59 -27.39 5.50
N TYR A 118 2.69 -26.50 5.90
CA TYR A 118 1.26 -26.61 5.64
C TYR A 118 0.90 -25.92 4.33
N THR A 119 -0.08 -26.48 3.61
CA THR A 119 -0.69 -25.77 2.49
C THR A 119 -1.48 -24.59 3.02
N SER A 120 -1.38 -23.43 2.36
CA SER A 120 -2.17 -22.25 2.73
C SER A 120 -3.66 -22.57 2.60
N CYS A 121 -4.42 -22.35 3.66
CA CYS A 121 -5.85 -22.61 3.71
C CYS A 121 -6.59 -21.37 4.23
N ALA A 122 -7.61 -20.94 3.49
CA ALA A 122 -8.41 -19.80 3.88
C ALA A 122 -9.46 -20.23 4.93
N PRO A 123 -9.68 -19.44 6.00
CA PRO A 123 -10.85 -19.65 6.86
C PRO A 123 -12.15 -19.57 6.07
N ARG A 124 -13.20 -20.21 6.61
CA ARG A 124 -14.56 -20.04 6.12
C ARG A 124 -14.97 -18.56 6.16
N ASP A 125 -15.80 -18.19 5.19
CA ASP A 125 -16.42 -16.88 5.14
C ASP A 125 -17.28 -16.67 6.40
N PRO A 126 -17.28 -15.45 6.99
CA PRO A 126 -18.11 -15.14 8.14
C PRO A 126 -19.59 -15.21 7.77
N ALA A 127 -20.43 -15.61 8.72
CA ALA A 127 -21.88 -15.57 8.57
C ALA A 127 -22.35 -14.15 8.22
N ASP A 128 -23.43 -14.06 7.42
CA ASP A 128 -24.08 -12.81 7.02
C ASP A 128 -23.18 -11.78 6.34
N SER A 129 -22.04 -12.20 5.77
CA SER A 129 -21.02 -11.29 5.23
C SER A 129 -20.53 -10.27 6.27
N ASN A 130 -20.52 -10.64 7.55
CA ASN A 130 -19.99 -9.79 8.61
C ASN A 130 -18.45 -9.90 8.66
N TRP A 131 -17.78 -9.21 7.74
CA TRP A 131 -16.33 -9.20 7.63
C TRP A 131 -15.63 -8.37 8.72
N GLY A 132 -16.36 -7.66 9.58
CA GLY A 132 -15.79 -6.80 10.60
C GLY A 132 -15.17 -5.49 10.04
N PRO A 133 -14.56 -4.67 10.92
CA PRO A 133 -13.94 -3.42 10.50
C PRO A 133 -12.62 -3.66 9.74
N ARG A 134 -12.22 -2.70 8.91
CA ARG A 134 -10.91 -2.73 8.26
C ARG A 134 -9.84 -2.25 9.22
N VAL A 135 -8.68 -2.90 9.16
CA VAL A 135 -7.51 -2.60 9.97
C VAL A 135 -6.36 -2.19 9.04
N LEU A 136 -5.73 -1.05 9.35
CA LEU A 136 -4.50 -0.63 8.69
C LEU A 136 -3.34 -1.50 9.19
N CYS A 137 -2.60 -2.08 8.25
CA CYS A 137 -1.52 -3.04 8.50
C CYS A 137 -0.31 -2.71 7.64
N GLY A 138 0.81 -3.42 7.85
CA GLY A 138 2.01 -3.25 7.03
C GLY A 138 2.84 -2.02 7.42
N PHE A 139 3.25 -2.02 8.69
CA PHE A 139 4.11 -1.01 9.26
C PHE A 139 5.60 -1.28 9.01
N GLU A 140 5.96 -2.19 8.11
CA GLU A 140 7.35 -2.52 7.79
C GLU A 140 8.12 -1.33 7.19
N LYS A 141 7.39 -0.40 6.57
CA LYS A 141 7.94 0.87 6.07
C LYS A 141 7.54 2.06 6.93
N ALA A 142 6.89 1.86 8.06
CA ALA A 142 6.53 2.98 8.92
C ALA A 142 7.79 3.72 9.42
N ARG A 143 7.61 4.99 9.74
CA ARG A 143 8.66 5.88 10.25
C ARG A 143 8.11 6.60 11.47
N ILE A 144 8.95 6.73 12.49
CA ILE A 144 8.62 7.42 13.75
C ILE A 144 9.19 8.84 13.68
N GLY A 145 8.37 9.83 14.01
CA GLY A 145 8.66 11.25 13.93
C GLY A 145 7.81 11.99 12.90
N LYS A 146 7.89 13.32 12.91
CA LYS A 146 7.13 14.19 11.98
C LYS A 146 7.74 14.34 10.60
N LEU A 147 9.06 14.27 10.49
CA LEU A 147 9.79 14.55 9.25
C LEU A 147 10.85 13.47 9.02
N HIS A 148 10.87 12.93 7.80
CA HIS A 148 11.77 11.85 7.42
C HIS A 148 12.49 12.18 6.13
N LYS A 149 13.82 12.00 6.15
CA LYS A 149 14.63 12.07 4.94
C LYS A 149 14.52 10.73 4.21
N VAL A 150 14.14 10.77 2.93
CA VAL A 150 14.16 9.60 2.05
C VAL A 150 15.53 9.55 1.40
N THR A 151 16.30 8.49 1.67
CA THR A 151 17.64 8.31 1.11
C THR A 151 17.65 7.48 -0.15
N ASN A 152 16.68 6.57 -0.33
CA ASN A 152 16.58 5.72 -1.52
C ASN A 152 15.16 5.63 -2.09
N ILE A 153 15.08 5.54 -3.42
CA ILE A 153 13.83 5.32 -4.15
C ILE A 153 13.34 3.89 -3.87
N GLY A 154 12.43 3.74 -2.92
CA GLY A 154 11.90 2.44 -2.49
C GLY A 154 11.76 2.29 -0.97
N GLU A 155 12.39 3.19 -0.20
CA GLU A 155 12.25 3.23 1.25
C GLU A 155 10.85 3.62 1.71
N ALA A 156 10.17 4.45 0.92
CA ALA A 156 8.80 4.91 1.14
C ALA A 156 7.99 4.75 -0.16
N GLN A 157 6.75 4.31 0.02
CA GLN A 157 5.70 4.14 -0.99
C GLN A 157 6.02 3.22 -2.20
N PRO A 158 5.04 2.42 -2.66
CA PRO A 158 5.10 1.77 -3.97
C PRO A 158 5.25 2.80 -5.10
N HIS A 159 5.81 2.39 -6.23
CA HIS A 159 6.02 3.31 -7.35
C HIS A 159 4.72 3.93 -7.87
N ILE A 160 3.66 3.12 -8.03
CA ILE A 160 2.35 3.53 -8.58
C ILE A 160 1.58 4.62 -7.81
N CYS A 161 1.91 4.84 -6.54
CA CYS A 161 1.22 5.80 -5.67
C CYS A 161 2.22 6.68 -4.91
N ARG A 162 3.44 6.82 -5.44
CA ARG A 162 4.48 7.56 -4.75
C ARG A 162 4.17 9.06 -4.78
N ALA A 163 4.27 9.73 -3.64
CA ALA A 163 4.14 11.18 -3.56
C ALA A 163 5.29 11.87 -4.32
N PRO A 164 5.08 13.10 -4.82
CA PRO A 164 6.14 13.92 -5.43
C PRO A 164 7.35 14.07 -4.50
N ASP A 165 7.14 14.33 -3.21
CA ASP A 165 8.20 14.51 -2.22
C ASP A 165 9.13 13.29 -2.18
N VAL A 166 8.56 12.08 -2.07
CA VAL A 166 9.32 10.83 -2.08
C VAL A 166 9.96 10.58 -3.45
N SER A 167 9.24 10.90 -4.53
CA SER A 167 9.74 10.77 -5.90
C SER A 167 10.91 11.68 -6.19
N PHE A 168 11.11 12.78 -5.45
CA PHE A 168 12.24 13.71 -5.62
C PHE A 168 13.18 13.78 -4.42
N MET A 169 13.14 12.79 -3.53
CA MET A 169 13.99 12.70 -2.33
C MET A 169 13.89 13.94 -1.42
N ILE A 170 12.75 14.60 -1.45
CA ILE A 170 12.42 15.66 -0.50
C ILE A 170 12.04 15.00 0.83
N SER A 171 12.43 15.63 1.93
CA SER A 171 12.00 15.16 3.26
C SER A 171 10.48 15.18 3.34
N CYS A 172 9.91 14.04 3.74
CA CYS A 172 8.48 13.81 3.77
C CYS A 172 7.94 13.74 5.19
N ASP A 173 6.71 14.21 5.36
CA ASP A 173 5.92 14.14 6.59
C ASP A 173 4.69 13.23 6.39
N SER A 174 3.76 13.27 7.33
CA SER A 174 2.49 12.52 7.28
C SER A 174 1.66 12.74 6.00
N LYS A 175 1.87 13.84 5.26
CA LYS A 175 1.10 14.13 4.04
C LYS A 175 1.31 13.10 2.94
N VAL A 176 2.40 12.33 2.97
CA VAL A 176 2.61 11.24 2.00
C VAL A 176 1.60 10.10 2.16
N ASP A 177 1.08 9.88 3.37
CA ASP A 177 0.00 8.91 3.55
C ASP A 177 -1.31 9.48 3.01
N VAL A 178 -1.57 10.78 3.22
CA VAL A 178 -2.76 11.47 2.68
C VAL A 178 -2.76 11.45 1.15
N TRP A 179 -1.59 11.61 0.51
CA TRP A 179 -1.42 11.49 -0.94
C TRP A 179 -1.93 10.15 -1.49
N ASN A 180 -1.86 9.09 -0.71
CA ASN A 180 -2.28 7.75 -1.15
C ASN A 180 -3.80 7.55 -1.05
N VAL A 181 -4.53 8.43 -0.35
CA VAL A 181 -6.00 8.33 -0.19
C VAL A 181 -6.76 8.50 -1.52
N PRO A 182 -6.52 9.54 -2.35
CA PRO A 182 -7.16 9.63 -3.67
C PRO A 182 -6.89 8.42 -4.55
N ASN A 183 -5.68 7.85 -4.47
CA ASN A 183 -5.34 6.66 -5.22
C ASN A 183 -6.13 5.42 -4.73
N LEU A 184 -6.47 5.31 -3.43
CA LEU A 184 -7.41 4.29 -2.92
C LEU A 184 -8.83 4.46 -3.47
N ILE A 185 -9.24 5.70 -3.73
CA ILE A 185 -10.55 6.03 -4.28
C ILE A 185 -10.61 5.73 -5.78
N TRP A 186 -9.54 6.06 -6.51
CA TRP A 186 -9.48 5.98 -7.97
C TRP A 186 -9.34 4.56 -8.51
N ASP A 187 -8.48 3.76 -7.88
CA ASP A 187 -8.26 2.35 -8.25
C ASP A 187 -9.48 1.46 -7.98
N HIS A 188 -10.56 2.05 -7.47
CA HIS A 188 -11.77 1.38 -7.04
C HIS A 188 -12.87 1.30 -8.13
N PRO A 189 -13.28 2.40 -8.79
CA PRO A 189 -14.21 2.38 -9.92
C PRO A 189 -13.56 2.23 -11.29
N GLU A 190 -12.31 2.67 -11.49
CA GLU A 190 -11.68 2.76 -12.81
C GLU A 190 -10.80 1.57 -13.15
N SER A 191 -10.69 1.26 -14.44
CA SER A 191 -9.88 0.14 -14.93
C SER A 191 -8.37 0.41 -14.90
N ASP A 192 -7.93 1.62 -14.54
CA ASP A 192 -6.54 2.04 -14.57
C ASP A 192 -6.12 2.81 -13.30
N HIS A 193 -4.82 2.82 -13.02
CA HIS A 193 -4.26 3.57 -11.89
C HIS A 193 -4.34 5.08 -12.12
N LEU A 194 -4.60 5.86 -11.07
CA LEU A 194 -4.67 7.34 -11.14
C LEU A 194 -3.43 7.91 -11.85
N PHE A 195 -2.26 7.37 -11.51
CA PHE A 195 -1.01 7.61 -12.22
C PHE A 195 -0.50 6.26 -12.75
N ASN A 196 -0.98 5.79 -13.89
CA ASN A 196 -0.49 4.55 -14.49
C ASN A 196 0.95 4.72 -15.00
N ILE A 197 1.96 4.28 -14.25
CA ILE A 197 3.38 4.58 -14.54
C ILE A 197 4.10 3.41 -15.24
N VAL A 198 3.40 2.33 -15.58
CA VAL A 198 4.04 1.14 -16.13
C VAL A 198 4.28 1.38 -17.62
N ASN A 199 5.51 1.74 -17.98
CA ASN A 199 5.97 1.66 -19.36
C ASN A 199 5.90 0.19 -19.85
N ARG A 200 5.94 -0.06 -21.16
CA ARG A 200 5.83 -1.43 -21.71
C ARG A 200 6.88 -2.42 -21.14
N ASP A 201 7.96 -1.92 -20.57
CA ASP A 201 9.07 -2.66 -19.95
C ASP A 201 8.93 -2.81 -18.42
N SER A 202 7.85 -2.32 -17.81
CA SER A 202 7.61 -2.30 -16.36
C SER A 202 8.62 -1.51 -15.52
N SER A 203 9.41 -0.62 -16.14
CA SER A 203 10.39 0.18 -15.41
C SER A 203 9.77 1.48 -14.84
N TYR A 204 10.19 1.86 -13.64
CA TYR A 204 9.76 3.11 -12.99
C TYR A 204 10.72 4.26 -13.33
N TYR A 205 10.19 5.30 -13.97
CA TYR A 205 10.91 6.55 -14.19
C TYR A 205 10.25 7.70 -13.42
N ARG A 206 10.99 8.29 -12.47
CA ARG A 206 10.49 9.37 -11.60
C ARG A 206 10.02 10.60 -12.37
N TYR A 207 10.68 10.91 -13.49
CA TYR A 207 10.32 12.05 -14.34
C TYR A 207 9.06 11.82 -15.16
N THR A 208 8.88 10.59 -15.68
CA THR A 208 7.62 10.18 -16.33
C THR A 208 6.46 10.19 -15.34
N HIS A 209 6.70 9.74 -14.11
CA HIS A 209 5.70 9.82 -13.04
C HIS A 209 5.29 11.28 -12.78
N MET A 210 6.28 12.17 -12.61
CA MET A 210 6.01 13.57 -12.35
C MET A 210 5.27 14.25 -13.51
N ALA A 211 5.62 13.96 -14.76
CA ALA A 211 4.91 14.51 -15.92
C ALA A 211 3.41 14.16 -15.89
N LYS A 212 3.03 12.96 -15.42
CA LYS A 212 1.62 12.57 -15.26
C LYS A 212 0.94 13.31 -14.12
N ILE A 213 1.64 13.50 -13.00
CA ILE A 213 1.13 14.31 -11.89
C ILE A 213 0.88 15.74 -12.36
N VAL A 214 1.81 16.33 -13.10
CA VAL A 214 1.68 17.69 -13.64
C VAL A 214 0.58 17.81 -14.69
N ALA A 215 0.43 16.80 -15.56
CA ALA A 215 -0.68 16.78 -16.52
C ALA A 215 -2.05 16.74 -15.82
N PHE A 216 -2.13 16.20 -14.60
CA PHE A 216 -3.38 16.08 -13.84
C PHE A 216 -3.63 17.26 -12.89
N LEU A 217 -2.60 17.74 -12.17
CA LEU A 217 -2.71 18.76 -11.13
C LEU A 217 -2.22 20.15 -11.57
N GLY A 218 -1.56 20.25 -12.72
CA GLY A 218 -0.82 21.44 -13.15
C GLY A 218 0.63 21.46 -12.64
N PRO A 219 1.39 22.51 -13.01
CA PRO A 219 2.79 22.66 -12.62
C PRO A 219 2.95 22.72 -11.08
N PRO A 220 4.06 22.19 -10.53
CA PRO A 220 4.34 22.32 -9.11
C PRO A 220 4.57 23.79 -8.75
N PRO A 221 4.23 24.22 -7.53
CA PRO A 221 4.47 25.58 -7.11
C PRO A 221 5.99 25.83 -6.92
N PRO A 222 6.49 27.05 -7.09
CA PRO A 222 7.92 27.39 -6.99
C PRO A 222 8.59 26.92 -5.70
N GLU A 223 7.90 27.05 -4.57
CA GLU A 223 8.39 26.60 -3.26
C GLU A 223 8.60 25.08 -3.18
N PHE A 224 7.92 24.31 -4.03
CA PHE A 224 8.16 22.88 -4.16
C PHE A 224 9.44 22.60 -4.96
N VAL A 225 9.65 23.33 -6.06
CA VAL A 225 10.81 23.12 -6.95
C VAL A 225 12.13 23.35 -6.23
N VAL A 226 12.21 24.40 -5.41
CA VAL A 226 13.46 24.74 -4.69
C VAL A 226 13.83 23.74 -3.58
N ARG A 227 12.93 22.82 -3.21
CA ARG A 227 13.18 21.81 -2.15
C ARG A 227 14.07 20.67 -2.61
N SER A 228 14.33 20.51 -3.91
CA SER A 228 15.16 19.43 -4.43
C SER A 228 15.81 19.78 -5.76
N GLU A 229 17.11 19.50 -5.87
CA GLU A 229 17.86 19.57 -7.13
C GLU A 229 17.23 18.67 -8.21
N PHE A 230 16.61 17.54 -7.81
CA PHE A 230 15.92 16.68 -8.77
C PHE A 230 14.67 17.33 -9.37
N CYS A 231 14.00 18.23 -8.65
CA CYS A 231 12.91 19.03 -9.19
C CYS A 231 13.43 20.10 -10.15
N GLN A 232 14.54 20.75 -9.80
CA GLN A 232 15.19 21.77 -10.63
C GLN A 232 15.71 21.22 -11.97
N ASN A 233 15.95 19.91 -12.07
CA ASN A 233 16.25 19.25 -13.34
C ASN A 233 15.04 19.12 -14.27
N CYS A 234 13.81 19.36 -13.78
CA CYS A 234 12.56 19.21 -14.53
C CYS A 234 11.81 20.52 -14.72
N PHE A 235 11.87 21.40 -13.73
CA PHE A 235 11.13 22.64 -13.68
C PHE A 235 12.07 23.81 -13.45
N ASP A 236 11.76 24.95 -14.04
CA ASP A 236 12.42 26.19 -13.67
C ASP A 236 11.92 26.77 -12.34
N GLU A 237 12.46 27.92 -11.97
CA GLU A 237 12.12 28.66 -10.74
C GLU A 237 10.65 29.08 -10.67
N THR A 238 9.93 29.10 -11.80
CA THR A 238 8.50 29.43 -11.85
C THR A 238 7.60 28.20 -11.81
N GLY A 239 8.17 26.99 -11.80
CA GLY A 239 7.44 25.72 -11.84
C GLY A 239 7.13 25.23 -13.26
N GLU A 240 7.57 25.93 -14.30
CA GLU A 240 7.31 25.55 -15.69
C GLU A 240 8.27 24.44 -16.15
N SER A 241 7.76 23.52 -16.97
CA SER A 241 8.53 22.38 -17.49
C SER A 241 9.66 22.84 -18.41
N LEU A 242 10.90 22.48 -18.07
CA LEU A 242 12.07 22.78 -18.88
C LEU A 242 11.99 22.13 -20.28
N HIS A 243 11.41 20.93 -20.37
CA HIS A 243 11.28 20.21 -21.63
C HIS A 243 10.27 20.87 -22.59
N GLU A 244 9.22 21.50 -22.06
CA GLU A 244 8.25 22.23 -22.89
C GLU A 244 8.83 23.55 -23.38
N LYS A 245 9.62 24.25 -22.55
CA LYS A 245 10.35 25.45 -22.98
C LYS A 245 11.32 25.17 -24.12
N ASP A 246 12.02 24.05 -24.06
CA ASP A 246 12.92 23.64 -25.14
C ASP A 246 12.19 23.30 -26.44
N LYS A 247 10.97 22.79 -26.39
CA LYS A 247 10.13 22.58 -27.58
C LYS A 247 9.63 23.90 -28.16
N ILE A 248 9.17 24.83 -27.32
CA ILE A 248 8.72 26.16 -27.75
C ILE A 248 9.87 26.93 -28.42
N LYS A 249 11.10 26.80 -27.87
CA LYS A 249 12.31 27.44 -28.44
C LYS A 249 12.77 26.81 -29.76
N ARG A 250 12.42 25.56 -30.04
CA ARG A 250 12.89 24.83 -31.22
C ARG A 250 11.96 24.91 -32.44
N GLY A 251 10.77 25.49 -32.30
CA GLY A 251 9.79 25.60 -33.38
C GLY A 251 9.22 24.25 -33.86
N PRO A 252 8.07 24.24 -34.56
CA PRO A 252 7.51 23.02 -35.15
C PRO A 252 8.40 22.44 -36.27
#